data_AF-A0A4S8M9U7-F1
#
_entry.id   AF-A0A4S8M9U7-F1
#
_cell.length_a   1.000
_cell.length_b   1.000
_cell.length_c   1.000
_cell.angle_alpha   90.00
_cell.angle_beta   90.00
_cell.angle_gamma   90.00
#
_symmetry.space_group_name_H-M   'P 1'
#
loop_
_entity.id
_entity.type
_entity.pdbx_description
1 polymer ?
#
loop_
_entity_poly.entity_id
_entity_poly.type
_entity_poly.pdbx_seq_one_letter_code
_entity_poly.pdbx_strand_id
1 'polypeptide(L)'
;MFVDMSFESRLAAFIRFDRNDYNDARVFIRTLTYKLARFDHRLGKAIVDELTKNEQIVDVTELSTQFNRLILEPIRKHQQDLRNGGSIIIIVDGLDECTRSDRAETNSRDQLLRLLVDNPFRLFPFVRLVLASRPEEDIKQMLAAQKHIVAFPLDITTDETKDDIKHFLEHKLSEVHEKHPEFLELCRQKNAVNELSMRASGLFIWASTVVAFVAYDPEERLQRILDTDVPKNALEALDTLYRTAPDSVAGKAEDEDIQADIRRVLGGI
;
A
#
# COMPACT_ATOMS: atom_id res chain seq x y z
N MET A 1 14.08 -34.71 15.60
CA MET A 1 12.71 -35.05 15.20
C MET A 1 12.13 -33.81 14.51
N PHE A 2 12.33 -33.71 13.20
CA PHE A 2 11.78 -32.61 12.40
C PHE A 2 10.31 -32.92 12.15
N VAL A 3 9.42 -32.13 12.75
CA VAL A 3 8.01 -32.16 12.41
C VAL A 3 7.89 -31.43 11.07
N ASP A 4 7.60 -32.18 10.02
CA ASP A 4 7.07 -31.64 8.77
C ASP A 4 5.77 -30.90 9.11
N MET A 5 5.85 -29.57 9.18
CA MET A 5 4.71 -28.67 9.33
C MET A 5 4.49 -27.97 7.99
N SER A 6 4.25 -28.72 6.93
CA SER A 6 3.63 -28.20 5.70
C SER A 6 2.17 -27.79 5.97
N PHE A 7 1.96 -26.87 6.91
CA PHE A 7 0.73 -26.08 6.92
C PHE A 7 0.84 -25.10 5.75
N GLU A 8 0.24 -25.46 4.63
CA GLU A 8 0.01 -24.52 3.55
C GLU A 8 -0.77 -23.33 4.11
N SER A 9 -0.14 -22.16 4.06
CA SER A 9 -0.82 -20.91 4.39
C SER A 9 -1.67 -20.52 3.19
N ARG A 10 -2.96 -20.28 3.43
CA ARG A 10 -3.94 -19.99 2.39
C ARG A 10 -4.39 -18.54 2.49
N LEU A 11 -4.18 -17.77 1.43
CA LEU A 11 -4.67 -16.39 1.34
C LEU A 11 -6.18 -16.39 1.14
N ALA A 12 -6.94 -15.95 2.15
CA ALA A 12 -8.39 -15.84 2.05
C ALA A 12 -8.86 -14.49 1.51
N ALA A 13 -8.13 -13.42 1.83
CA ALA A 13 -8.46 -12.09 1.36
C ALA A 13 -7.21 -11.21 1.25
N PHE A 14 -7.12 -10.49 0.13
CA PHE A 14 -6.29 -9.30 -0.03
C PHE A 14 -7.23 -8.13 -0.32
N ILE A 15 -7.23 -7.12 0.54
CA ILE A 15 -8.06 -5.92 0.42
C ILE A 15 -7.12 -4.72 0.49
N ARG A 16 -7.17 -3.85 -0.52
CA ARG A 16 -6.37 -2.64 -0.57
C ARG A 16 -7.31 -1.44 -0.51
N PHE A 17 -7.08 -0.55 0.44
CA PHE A 17 -7.71 0.75 0.43
C PHE A 17 -7.05 1.65 -0.63
N ASP A 18 -7.89 2.44 -1.28
CA ASP A 18 -7.51 3.39 -2.32
C ASP A 18 -8.30 4.68 -2.10
N ARG A 19 -7.59 5.81 -1.99
CA ARG A 19 -8.19 7.12 -1.71
C ARG A 19 -9.29 7.52 -2.70
N ASN A 20 -9.30 6.99 -3.92
CA ASN A 20 -10.18 7.44 -4.99
C ASN A 20 -11.42 6.55 -5.21
N ASP A 21 -11.38 5.28 -4.79
CA ASP A 21 -12.44 4.31 -5.11
C ASP A 21 -12.85 3.47 -3.89
N TYR A 22 -11.86 2.98 -3.14
CA TYR A 22 -12.07 2.06 -2.02
C TYR A 22 -11.54 2.67 -0.73
N ASN A 23 -12.23 3.68 -0.21
CA ASN A 23 -11.77 4.44 0.96
C ASN A 23 -12.75 4.42 2.15
N ASP A 24 -13.87 3.70 2.06
CA ASP A 24 -14.89 3.66 3.10
C ASP A 24 -14.80 2.37 3.94
N ALA A 25 -14.62 2.53 5.25
CA ALA A 25 -14.56 1.44 6.22
C ALA A 25 -15.81 0.51 6.20
N ARG A 26 -16.97 1.00 5.78
CA ARG A 26 -18.19 0.16 5.64
C ARG A 26 -18.06 -0.85 4.51
N VAL A 27 -17.36 -0.47 3.45
CA VAL A 27 -17.13 -1.33 2.27
C VAL A 27 -16.14 -2.46 2.61
N PHE A 28 -15.24 -2.22 3.56
CA PHE A 28 -14.29 -3.23 4.06
C PHE A 28 -14.98 -4.50 4.56
N ILE A 29 -15.97 -4.38 5.45
CA ILE A 29 -16.65 -5.54 6.05
C ILE A 29 -17.38 -6.35 4.97
N ARG A 30 -18.08 -5.66 4.07
CA ARG A 30 -18.80 -6.28 2.95
C ARG A 30 -17.85 -7.03 2.02
N THR A 31 -16.70 -6.44 1.70
CA THR A 31 -15.71 -7.05 0.81
C THR A 31 -15.00 -8.22 1.45
N LEU A 32 -14.67 -8.13 2.74
CA LEU A 32 -14.08 -9.22 3.49
C LEU A 32 -15.05 -10.40 3.58
N THR A 33 -16.32 -10.13 3.88
CA THR A 33 -17.40 -11.11 3.87
C THR A 33 -17.49 -11.82 2.52
N TYR A 34 -17.54 -11.07 1.42
CA TYR A 34 -17.56 -11.63 0.06
C TYR A 34 -16.32 -12.49 -0.25
N LYS A 35 -15.11 -12.02 0.09
CA LYS A 35 -13.88 -12.76 -0.15
C LYS A 35 -13.84 -14.06 0.65
N LEU A 36 -14.26 -14.04 1.92
CA LEU A 36 -14.37 -15.24 2.75
C LEU A 36 -15.42 -16.23 2.24
N ALA A 37 -16.56 -15.73 1.74
CA ALA A 37 -17.57 -16.57 1.11
C ALA A 37 -17.05 -17.31 -0.12
N ARG A 38 -16.19 -16.65 -0.92
CA ARG A 38 -15.54 -17.26 -2.08
C ARG A 38 -14.37 -18.17 -1.73
N PHE A 39 -13.71 -17.90 -0.61
CA PHE A 39 -12.56 -18.67 -0.14
C PHE A 39 -12.96 -20.09 0.30
N ASP A 40 -14.05 -20.23 1.04
CA ASP A 40 -14.53 -21.51 1.53
C ASP A 40 -16.05 -21.62 1.40
N HIS A 41 -16.52 -22.65 0.69
CA HIS A 41 -17.95 -22.86 0.42
C HIS A 41 -18.81 -22.96 1.70
N ARG A 42 -18.24 -23.43 2.82
CA ARG A 42 -18.94 -23.52 4.11
C ARG A 42 -19.17 -22.13 4.69
N LEU A 43 -18.16 -21.26 4.60
CA LEU A 43 -18.30 -19.85 4.95
C LEU A 43 -19.33 -19.17 4.06
N GLY A 44 -19.26 -19.39 2.74
CA GLY A 44 -20.23 -18.84 1.79
C GLY A 44 -21.66 -19.25 2.12
N LYS A 45 -21.90 -20.53 2.38
CA LYS A 45 -23.22 -21.01 2.81
C LYS A 45 -23.68 -20.37 4.12
N ALA A 46 -22.82 -20.33 5.14
CA ALA A 46 -23.16 -19.74 6.43
C ALA A 46 -23.47 -18.24 6.34
N ILE A 47 -22.77 -17.52 5.47
CA ILE A 47 -23.00 -16.09 5.19
C ILE A 47 -24.35 -15.90 4.47
N VAL A 48 -24.64 -16.70 3.44
CA VAL A 48 -25.93 -16.66 2.74
C VAL A 48 -27.09 -16.98 3.69
N ASP A 49 -26.93 -17.98 4.55
CA ASP A 49 -27.92 -18.34 5.56
C ASP A 49 -28.20 -17.16 6.53
N GLU A 50 -27.16 -16.41 6.92
CA GLU A 50 -27.31 -15.23 7.79
C GLU A 50 -28.00 -14.07 7.07
N LEU A 51 -27.58 -13.77 5.84
CA LEU A 51 -28.19 -12.72 5.02
C LEU A 51 -29.67 -13.02 4.72
N THR A 52 -30.04 -14.28 4.55
CA THR A 52 -31.44 -14.69 4.34
C THR A 52 -32.29 -14.53 5.60
N LYS A 53 -31.69 -14.68 6.79
CA LYS A 53 -32.38 -14.51 8.07
C LYS A 53 -32.48 -13.05 8.51
N ASN A 54 -31.47 -12.25 8.18
CA ASN A 54 -31.34 -10.87 8.60
C ASN A 54 -30.82 -10.02 7.43
N GLU A 55 -31.70 -9.72 6.48
CA GLU A 55 -31.34 -8.95 5.28
C GLU A 55 -30.78 -7.56 5.60
N GLN A 56 -31.22 -6.96 6.72
CA GLN A 56 -30.81 -5.61 7.14
C GLN A 56 -29.42 -5.56 7.77
N ILE A 57 -28.74 -6.69 8.00
CA ILE A 57 -27.42 -6.72 8.65
C ILE A 57 -26.38 -5.89 7.89
N VAL A 58 -26.48 -5.81 6.57
CA VAL A 58 -25.56 -5.02 5.73
C VAL A 58 -25.74 -3.52 5.89
N ASP A 59 -26.91 -3.08 6.37
CA ASP A 59 -27.27 -1.67 6.58
C ASP A 59 -27.05 -1.22 8.03
N VAL A 60 -26.67 -2.14 8.92
CA VAL A 60 -26.36 -1.82 10.32
C VAL A 60 -25.15 -0.89 10.39
N THR A 61 -25.32 0.27 11.01
CA THR A 61 -24.27 1.29 11.11
C THR A 61 -23.04 0.84 11.90
N GLU A 62 -23.22 -0.07 12.86
CA GLU A 62 -22.16 -0.55 13.73
C GLU A 62 -21.32 -1.65 13.06
N LEU A 63 -20.06 -1.36 12.74
CA LEU A 63 -19.19 -2.28 12.02
C LEU A 63 -18.88 -3.57 12.80
N SER A 64 -18.80 -3.49 14.13
CA SER A 64 -18.59 -4.64 15.02
C SER A 64 -19.71 -5.68 14.89
N THR A 65 -20.97 -5.22 14.81
CA THR A 65 -22.15 -6.07 14.66
C THR A 65 -22.13 -6.79 13.31
N GLN A 66 -21.85 -6.06 12.21
CA GLN A 66 -21.68 -6.68 10.89
C GLN A 66 -20.56 -7.72 10.90
N PHE A 67 -19.40 -7.37 11.46
CA PHE A 67 -18.23 -8.24 11.49
C PHE A 67 -18.48 -9.52 12.30
N ASN A 68 -19.12 -9.41 13.47
CA ASN A 68 -19.42 -10.58 14.29
C ASN A 68 -20.36 -11.55 13.55
N ARG A 69 -21.46 -11.04 12.98
CA ARG A 69 -22.47 -11.86 12.29
C ARG A 69 -21.97 -12.46 10.98
N LEU A 70 -21.31 -11.66 10.15
CA LEU A 70 -20.95 -12.04 8.78
C LEU A 70 -19.58 -12.70 8.67
N ILE A 71 -18.71 -12.56 9.67
CA ILE A 71 -17.33 -13.07 9.60
C ILE A 71 -17.05 -14.02 10.77
N LEU A 72 -17.21 -13.57 12.02
CA LEU A 72 -16.80 -14.39 13.17
C LEU A 72 -17.71 -15.59 13.42
N GLU A 73 -19.03 -15.43 13.33
CA GLU A 73 -19.98 -16.52 13.52
C GLU A 73 -19.81 -17.62 12.45
N PRO A 74 -19.69 -17.32 11.14
CA PRO A 74 -19.35 -18.30 10.11
C PRO A 74 -18.03 -19.04 10.37
N ILE A 75 -16.96 -18.32 10.76
CA ILE A 75 -15.67 -18.95 11.10
C ILE A 75 -15.83 -19.87 12.32
N ARG A 76 -16.55 -19.42 13.35
CA ARG A 76 -16.79 -20.21 14.57
C ARG A 76 -17.56 -21.49 14.27
N LYS A 77 -18.59 -21.42 13.41
CA LYS A 77 -19.40 -22.57 13.00
C LYS A 77 -18.57 -23.66 12.30
N HIS A 78 -17.55 -23.26 11.55
CA HIS A 78 -16.71 -24.16 10.76
C HIS A 78 -15.24 -24.21 11.25
N GLN A 79 -14.98 -23.87 12.50
CA GLN A 79 -13.62 -23.66 13.01
C GLN A 79 -12.69 -24.89 12.88
N GLN A 80 -13.19 -26.10 13.14
CA GLN A 80 -12.38 -27.32 13.11
C GLN A 80 -11.96 -27.63 11.67
N ASP A 81 -12.94 -27.61 10.79
CA ASP A 81 -12.83 -27.74 9.35
C ASP A 81 -11.86 -26.75 8.72
N LEU A 82 -11.97 -25.46 9.08
CA LEU A 82 -11.09 -24.41 8.59
C LEU A 82 -9.66 -24.58 9.11
N ARG A 83 -9.50 -24.93 10.39
CA ARG A 83 -8.21 -25.17 11.03
C ARG A 83 -7.49 -26.37 10.41
N ASN A 84 -8.20 -27.44 10.08
CA ASN A 84 -7.65 -28.64 9.45
C ASN A 84 -7.10 -28.36 8.05
N GLY A 85 -7.64 -27.34 7.36
CA GLY A 85 -7.10 -26.88 6.08
C GLY A 85 -5.84 -26.02 6.18
N GLY A 86 -5.29 -25.79 7.37
CA GLY A 86 -4.11 -24.95 7.56
C GLY A 86 -4.43 -23.47 7.79
N SER A 87 -3.37 -22.67 7.93
CA SER A 87 -3.47 -21.26 8.33
C SER A 87 -4.14 -20.42 7.25
N ILE A 88 -4.99 -19.48 7.66
CA ILE A 88 -5.71 -18.54 6.82
C ILE A 88 -5.07 -17.16 6.99
N ILE A 89 -4.72 -16.51 5.87
CA ILE A 89 -4.13 -15.17 5.87
C ILE A 89 -5.14 -14.18 5.28
N ILE A 90 -5.31 -13.06 5.96
CA ILE A 90 -6.05 -11.88 5.51
C ILE A 90 -5.07 -10.72 5.48
N ILE A 91 -4.93 -10.07 4.33
CA ILE A 91 -4.05 -8.93 4.14
C ILE A 91 -4.91 -7.70 3.87
N VAL A 92 -4.63 -6.64 4.61
CA VAL A 92 -5.21 -5.30 4.43
C VAL A 92 -4.08 -4.34 4.13
N ASP A 93 -4.10 -3.75 2.94
CA ASP A 93 -3.10 -2.81 2.46
C ASP A 93 -3.66 -1.39 2.37
N GLY A 94 -2.81 -0.39 2.62
CA GLY A 94 -3.14 1.03 2.59
C GLY A 94 -4.16 1.47 3.64
N LEU A 95 -4.16 0.93 4.85
CA LEU A 95 -5.16 1.28 5.88
C LEU A 95 -5.29 2.80 6.13
N ASP A 96 -4.20 3.56 5.98
CA ASP A 96 -4.17 5.02 6.02
C ASP A 96 -5.06 5.69 4.98
N GLU A 97 -5.36 5.02 3.86
CA GLU A 97 -6.21 5.52 2.77
C GLU A 97 -7.71 5.39 3.05
N CYS A 98 -8.09 4.78 4.18
CA CYS A 98 -9.46 4.79 4.65
C CYS A 98 -9.84 6.23 5.05
N THR A 99 -10.80 6.84 4.35
CA THR A 99 -11.24 8.22 4.61
C THR A 99 -11.67 8.44 6.06
N ARG A 100 -11.21 9.57 6.61
CA ARG A 100 -11.80 10.20 7.79
C ARG A 100 -13.01 10.98 7.31
N SER A 101 -14.13 10.32 7.02
CA SER A 101 -15.28 11.02 6.45
C SER A 101 -15.75 12.16 7.36
N ASP A 102 -15.53 13.40 6.93
CA ASP A 102 -16.02 14.65 7.52
C ASP A 102 -17.50 14.93 7.16
N ARG A 103 -18.12 14.05 6.35
CA ARG A 103 -19.51 14.16 5.88
C ARG A 103 -20.47 13.09 6.42
N ALA A 104 -19.97 12.07 7.13
CA ALA A 104 -20.84 11.09 7.76
C ALA A 104 -20.91 11.39 9.25
N GLU A 105 -22.12 11.46 9.79
CA GLU A 105 -22.41 11.53 11.24
C GLU A 105 -21.85 10.33 12.04
N THR A 106 -21.09 9.44 11.39
CA THR A 106 -20.52 8.23 11.96
C THR A 106 -19.05 8.08 11.64
N ASN A 107 -18.28 7.97 12.70
CA ASN A 107 -16.83 7.81 12.70
C ASN A 107 -16.44 6.38 12.29
N SER A 108 -16.61 6.04 11.02
CA SER A 108 -16.46 4.68 10.48
C SER A 108 -15.00 4.20 10.47
N ARG A 109 -14.03 5.10 10.22
CA ARG A 109 -12.60 4.79 10.35
C ARG A 109 -12.25 4.43 11.79
N ASP A 110 -12.67 5.19 12.79
CA ASP A 110 -12.36 4.84 14.18
C ASP A 110 -13.05 3.54 14.61
N GLN A 111 -14.29 3.29 14.13
CA GLN A 111 -14.95 2.00 14.36
C GLN A 111 -14.13 0.83 13.79
N LEU A 112 -13.59 0.98 12.58
CA LEU A 112 -12.72 -0.02 11.97
C LEU A 112 -11.42 -0.18 12.74
N LEU A 113 -10.74 0.92 13.11
CA LEU A 113 -9.50 0.86 13.87
C LEU A 113 -9.71 0.19 15.24
N ARG A 114 -10.81 0.49 15.94
CA ARG A 114 -11.18 -0.18 17.20
C ARG A 114 -11.40 -1.67 16.99
N LEU A 115 -12.15 -2.04 15.94
CA LEU A 115 -12.39 -3.43 15.59
C LEU A 115 -11.07 -4.19 15.30
N LEU A 116 -10.12 -3.57 14.61
CA LEU A 116 -8.81 -4.15 14.33
C LEU A 116 -7.97 -4.29 15.61
N VAL A 117 -7.98 -3.28 16.48
CA VAL A 117 -7.29 -3.27 17.78
C VAL A 117 -7.82 -4.36 18.71
N ASP A 118 -9.14 -4.52 18.80
CA ASP A 118 -9.77 -5.56 19.64
C ASP A 118 -9.34 -6.98 19.22
N ASN A 119 -8.81 -7.12 18.00
CA ASN A 119 -8.33 -8.35 17.39
C ASN A 119 -9.36 -9.48 17.58
N PRO A 120 -10.55 -9.38 16.98
CA PRO A 120 -11.59 -10.38 17.12
C PRO A 120 -11.15 -11.76 16.59
N PHE A 121 -10.16 -11.81 15.70
CA PHE A 121 -9.54 -13.05 15.22
C PHE A 121 -8.68 -13.77 16.26
N ARG A 122 -8.37 -13.16 17.41
CA ARG A 122 -7.63 -13.82 18.51
C ARG A 122 -8.26 -15.12 18.99
N LEU A 123 -9.58 -15.27 18.79
CA LEU A 123 -10.34 -16.48 19.11
C LEU A 123 -10.06 -17.64 18.13
N PHE A 124 -9.39 -17.35 17.01
CA PHE A 124 -9.11 -18.28 15.92
C PHE A 124 -7.62 -18.25 15.57
N PRO A 125 -6.74 -18.94 16.32
CA PRO A 125 -5.28 -18.87 16.14
C PRO A 125 -4.76 -19.29 14.76
N PHE A 126 -5.60 -19.94 13.95
CA PHE A 126 -5.31 -20.31 12.56
C PHE A 126 -5.61 -19.18 11.56
N VAL A 127 -6.20 -18.05 11.99
CA VAL A 127 -6.44 -16.87 11.16
C VAL A 127 -5.42 -15.80 11.53
N ARG A 128 -4.69 -15.30 10.53
CA ARG A 128 -3.68 -14.25 10.68
C ARG A 128 -4.08 -13.03 9.87
N LEU A 129 -4.04 -11.86 10.51
CA LEU A 129 -4.30 -10.58 9.89
C LEU A 129 -2.98 -9.83 9.72
N VAL A 130 -2.69 -9.42 8.49
CA VAL A 130 -1.54 -8.59 8.14
C VAL A 130 -2.06 -7.24 7.71
N LEU A 131 -1.58 -6.17 8.36
CA LEU A 131 -1.96 -4.80 8.08
C LEU A 131 -0.75 -4.05 7.55
N ALA A 132 -0.89 -3.39 6.41
CA ALA A 132 0.09 -2.46 5.87
C ALA A 132 -0.54 -1.05 5.81
N SER A 133 0.22 -0.07 6.27
CA SER A 133 -0.24 1.31 6.43
C SER A 133 0.93 2.26 6.56
N ARG A 134 0.75 3.52 6.14
CA ARG A 134 1.60 4.61 6.63
C ARG A 134 1.37 4.83 8.14
N PRO A 135 2.38 5.32 8.89
CA PRO A 135 2.28 5.53 10.33
C PRO A 135 1.56 6.84 10.64
N GLU A 136 0.33 7.02 10.15
CA GLU A 136 -0.51 8.16 10.55
C GLU A 136 -0.78 8.13 12.06
N GLU A 137 -0.97 9.31 12.65
CA GLU A 137 -0.96 9.46 14.12
C GLU A 137 -2.06 8.64 14.82
N ASP A 138 -3.28 8.58 14.28
CA ASP A 138 -4.37 7.77 14.83
C ASP A 138 -4.06 6.26 14.77
N ILE A 139 -3.55 5.79 13.63
CA ILE A 139 -3.13 4.39 13.42
C ILE A 139 -2.02 4.02 14.39
N LYS A 140 -0.99 4.88 14.50
CA LYS A 140 0.15 4.67 15.41
C LYS A 140 -0.32 4.62 16.87
N GLN A 141 -1.13 5.58 17.31
CA GLN A 141 -1.62 5.63 18.68
C GLN A 141 -2.47 4.40 19.04
N MET A 142 -3.35 3.97 18.14
CA MET A 142 -4.28 2.88 18.43
C MET A 142 -3.65 1.50 18.35
N LEU A 143 -2.87 1.22 17.28
CA LEU A 143 -2.35 -0.12 17.00
C LEU A 143 -0.99 -0.37 17.66
N ALA A 144 -0.06 0.60 17.67
CA ALA A 144 1.30 0.37 18.18
C ALA A 144 1.34 0.21 19.72
N ALA A 145 0.33 0.69 20.43
CA ALA A 145 0.22 0.55 21.88
C ALA A 145 -0.15 -0.89 22.33
N GLN A 146 -0.55 -1.76 21.40
CA GLN A 146 -1.13 -3.07 21.73
C GLN A 146 -0.07 -4.17 21.78
N LYS A 147 0.02 -4.88 22.92
CA LYS A 147 1.00 -5.96 23.13
C LYS A 147 0.80 -7.18 22.22
N HIS A 148 -0.41 -7.39 21.71
CA HIS A 148 -0.73 -8.51 20.81
C HIS A 148 -0.50 -8.19 19.34
N ILE A 149 -0.11 -6.96 19.00
CA ILE A 149 0.21 -6.54 17.64
C ILE A 149 1.72 -6.48 17.49
N VAL A 150 2.24 -7.20 16.49
CA VAL A 150 3.66 -7.18 16.14
C VAL A 150 3.85 -6.14 15.05
N ALA A 151 4.54 -5.04 15.37
CA ALA A 151 4.86 -4.00 14.42
C ALA A 151 6.13 -4.36 13.63
N PHE A 152 6.09 -4.17 12.32
CA PHE A 152 7.23 -4.29 11.41
C PHE A 152 7.44 -2.93 10.72
N PRO A 153 8.13 -1.97 11.36
CA PRO A 153 8.36 -0.67 10.77
C PRO A 153 9.28 -0.80 9.55
N LEU A 154 8.87 -0.22 8.43
CA LEU A 154 9.72 -0.04 7.25
C LEU A 154 10.32 1.36 7.31
N ASP A 155 11.53 1.45 7.85
CA ASP A 155 12.23 2.72 8.02
C ASP A 155 13.00 3.08 6.74
N ILE A 156 12.54 4.14 6.08
CA ILE A 156 13.12 4.63 4.84
C ILE A 156 14.45 5.36 5.04
N THR A 157 14.84 5.67 6.28
CA THR A 157 16.01 6.48 6.60
C THR A 157 17.28 5.66 6.84
N THR A 158 17.14 4.34 6.94
CA THR A 158 18.24 3.42 7.24
C THR A 158 19.27 3.37 6.12
N ASP A 159 20.50 3.01 6.47
CA ASP A 159 21.56 2.85 5.48
C ASP A 159 21.30 1.61 4.60
N GLU A 160 20.67 0.57 5.16
CA GLU A 160 20.22 -0.60 4.39
C GLU A 160 19.24 -0.21 3.28
N THR A 161 18.24 0.65 3.56
CA THR A 161 17.30 1.12 2.54
C THR A 161 18.00 1.95 1.47
N LYS A 162 18.98 2.79 1.85
CA LYS A 162 19.76 3.57 0.88
C LYS A 162 20.58 2.66 -0.05
N ASP A 163 21.18 1.60 0.50
CA ASP A 163 21.96 0.63 -0.27
C ASP A 163 21.06 -0.21 -1.18
N ASP A 164 19.88 -0.64 -0.73
CA ASP A 164 18.91 -1.32 -1.59
C ASP A 164 18.44 -0.41 -2.76
N ILE A 165 18.28 0.89 -2.52
CA ILE A 165 17.99 1.87 -3.57
C ILE A 165 19.15 2.01 -4.56
N LYS A 166 20.41 2.02 -4.09
CA LYS A 166 21.57 2.05 -5.00
C LYS A 166 21.57 0.82 -5.89
N HIS A 167 21.38 -0.37 -5.32
CA HIS A 167 21.32 -1.61 -6.10
C HIS A 167 20.18 -1.61 -7.12
N PHE A 168 18.99 -1.12 -6.72
CA PHE A 168 17.89 -0.93 -7.65
C PHE A 168 18.26 0.03 -8.80
N LEU A 169 18.88 1.17 -8.50
CA LEU A 169 19.31 2.16 -9.49
C LEU A 169 20.40 1.61 -10.42
N GLU A 170 21.40 0.90 -9.89
CA GLU A 170 22.45 0.25 -10.68
C GLU A 170 21.83 -0.70 -11.72
N HIS A 171 20.93 -1.58 -11.27
CA HIS A 171 20.25 -2.50 -12.14
C HIS A 171 19.38 -1.77 -13.18
N LYS A 172 18.58 -0.80 -12.76
CA LYS A 172 17.65 -0.11 -13.66
C LYS A 172 18.30 0.85 -14.65
N LEU A 173 19.37 1.53 -14.26
CA LEU A 173 20.14 2.36 -15.21
C LEU A 173 20.92 1.49 -16.21
N SER A 174 21.29 0.26 -15.83
CA SER A 174 21.91 -0.69 -16.78
C SER A 174 20.95 -1.09 -17.90
N GLU A 175 19.65 -1.25 -17.60
CA GLU A 175 18.61 -1.49 -18.62
C GLU A 175 18.45 -0.30 -19.58
N VAL A 176 18.67 0.93 -19.11
CA VAL A 176 18.66 2.14 -19.98
C VAL A 176 19.89 2.14 -20.90
N HIS A 177 21.06 1.77 -20.36
CA HIS A 177 22.30 1.69 -21.12
C HIS A 177 22.22 0.69 -22.30
N GLU A 178 21.52 -0.43 -22.15
CA GLU A 178 21.33 -1.39 -23.25
C GLU A 178 20.74 -0.75 -24.52
N LYS A 179 20.00 0.35 -24.36
CA LYS A 179 19.41 1.14 -25.45
C LYS A 179 20.23 2.37 -25.83
N HIS A 180 21.09 2.84 -24.92
CA HIS A 180 21.89 4.06 -25.02
C HIS A 180 23.33 3.81 -24.53
N PRO A 181 24.24 3.29 -25.38
CA PRO A 181 25.57 2.89 -24.97
C PRO A 181 26.41 4.00 -24.31
N GLU A 182 26.28 5.23 -24.78
CA GLU A 182 26.94 6.44 -24.27
C GLU A 182 26.52 6.82 -22.84
N PHE A 183 25.32 6.40 -22.40
CA PHE A 183 24.75 6.79 -21.11
C PHE A 183 25.53 6.25 -19.90
N LEU A 184 26.14 5.06 -20.03
CA LEU A 184 26.88 4.43 -18.92
C LEU A 184 28.07 5.25 -18.47
N GLU A 185 28.79 5.84 -19.43
CA GLU A 185 29.95 6.66 -19.12
C GLU A 185 29.54 7.96 -18.44
N LEU A 186 28.44 8.58 -18.88
CA LEU A 186 27.84 9.72 -18.20
C LEU A 186 27.46 9.38 -16.76
N CYS A 187 26.78 8.24 -16.52
CA CYS A 187 26.42 7.80 -15.18
C CYS A 187 27.63 7.65 -14.26
N ARG A 188 28.74 7.11 -14.77
CA ARG A 188 30.00 6.98 -14.01
C ARG A 188 30.61 8.34 -13.70
N GLN A 189 30.74 9.20 -14.71
CA GLN A 189 31.33 10.54 -14.57
C GLN A 189 30.56 11.41 -13.57
N LYS A 190 29.23 11.28 -13.58
CA LYS A 190 28.33 12.06 -12.71
C LYS A 190 28.05 11.38 -11.37
N ASN A 191 28.64 10.21 -11.11
CA ASN A 191 28.34 9.42 -9.92
C ASN A 191 26.82 9.20 -9.72
N ALA A 192 26.10 8.97 -10.82
CA ALA A 192 24.65 9.10 -10.89
C ALA A 192 23.91 8.22 -9.87
N VAL A 193 24.34 6.97 -9.67
CA VAL A 193 23.71 6.06 -8.70
C VAL A 193 23.70 6.66 -7.28
N ASN A 194 24.84 7.20 -6.83
CA ASN A 194 24.94 7.78 -5.49
C ASN A 194 24.15 9.09 -5.39
N GLU A 195 24.26 9.96 -6.39
CA GLU A 195 23.53 11.23 -6.42
C GLU A 195 22.00 11.05 -6.46
N LEU A 196 21.52 10.06 -7.22
CA LEU A 196 20.11 9.71 -7.29
C LEU A 196 19.64 8.99 -6.03
N SER A 197 20.45 8.13 -5.42
CA SER A 197 20.13 7.48 -4.15
C SER A 197 19.96 8.51 -3.02
N MET A 198 20.84 9.53 -2.95
CA MET A 198 20.68 10.64 -2.00
C MET A 198 19.37 11.41 -2.23
N ARG A 199 19.06 11.72 -3.49
CA ARG A 199 17.83 12.45 -3.83
C ARG A 199 16.56 11.63 -3.64
N ALA A 200 16.64 10.30 -3.72
CA ALA A 200 15.51 9.41 -3.49
C ALA A 200 14.97 9.48 -2.04
N SER A 201 15.76 9.94 -1.07
CA SER A 201 15.32 10.06 0.34
C SER A 201 14.63 8.79 0.87
N GLY A 202 15.15 7.61 0.51
CA GLY A 202 14.60 6.33 0.93
C GLY A 202 13.37 5.84 0.13
N LEU A 203 12.98 6.52 -0.94
CA LEU A 203 11.80 6.20 -1.73
C LEU A 203 12.12 5.44 -3.02
N PHE A 204 11.78 4.16 -3.07
CA PHE A 204 11.82 3.37 -4.32
C PHE A 204 10.93 3.94 -5.41
N ILE A 205 9.76 4.49 -5.06
CA ILE A 205 8.85 5.11 -6.04
C ILE A 205 9.50 6.32 -6.72
N TRP A 206 10.28 7.10 -5.98
CA TRP A 206 11.05 8.21 -6.53
C TRP A 206 12.11 7.68 -7.50
N ALA A 207 12.92 6.70 -7.07
CA ALA A 207 13.99 6.11 -7.89
C ALA A 207 13.44 5.51 -9.19
N SER A 208 12.36 4.73 -9.10
CA SER A 208 11.70 4.13 -10.27
C SER A 208 11.14 5.18 -11.22
N THR A 209 10.56 6.26 -10.69
CA THR A 209 9.99 7.33 -11.51
C THR A 209 11.10 8.11 -12.22
N VAL A 210 12.22 8.38 -11.54
CA VAL A 210 13.39 9.03 -12.17
C VAL A 210 13.99 8.17 -13.26
N VAL A 211 14.19 6.87 -13.04
CA VAL A 211 14.68 5.97 -14.10
C VAL A 211 13.74 6.02 -15.31
N ALA A 212 12.44 5.90 -15.10
CA ALA A 212 11.46 5.95 -16.19
C ALA A 212 11.49 7.29 -16.93
N PHE A 213 11.62 8.40 -16.20
CA PHE A 213 11.75 9.74 -16.77
C PHE A 213 13.04 9.88 -17.59
N VAL A 214 14.18 9.46 -17.04
CA VAL A 214 15.51 9.51 -17.66
C VAL A 214 15.56 8.65 -18.92
N ALA A 215 14.95 7.47 -18.93
CA ALA A 215 15.00 6.54 -20.05
C ALA A 215 14.51 7.11 -21.40
N TYR A 216 13.72 8.19 -21.41
CA TYR A 216 13.28 8.85 -22.64
C TYR A 216 14.33 9.76 -23.27
N ASP A 217 15.18 10.39 -22.45
CA ASP A 217 16.22 11.32 -22.87
C ASP A 217 17.34 11.32 -21.82
N PRO A 218 18.19 10.27 -21.86
CA PRO A 218 19.01 9.91 -20.71
C PRO A 218 19.98 10.99 -20.27
N GLU A 219 20.64 11.67 -21.21
CA GLU A 219 21.64 12.67 -20.87
C GLU A 219 21.02 13.94 -20.27
N GLU A 220 20.05 14.54 -20.97
CA GLU A 220 19.47 15.81 -20.54
C GLU A 220 18.63 15.63 -19.27
N ARG A 221 17.83 14.58 -19.19
CA ARG A 221 16.95 14.37 -18.03
C ARG A 221 17.70 13.91 -16.80
N LEU A 222 18.78 13.16 -16.95
CA LEU A 222 19.67 12.87 -15.82
C LEU A 222 20.27 14.17 -15.30
N GLN A 223 20.84 15.00 -16.18
CA GLN A 223 21.44 16.27 -15.76
C GLN A 223 20.43 17.18 -15.05
N ARG A 224 19.20 17.29 -15.56
CA ARG A 224 18.14 18.08 -14.90
C ARG A 224 17.81 17.62 -13.48
N ILE A 225 17.78 16.31 -13.23
CA ILE A 225 17.55 15.79 -11.87
C ILE A 225 18.78 16.03 -10.99
N LEU A 226 19.99 15.93 -11.54
CA LEU A 226 21.23 16.19 -10.79
C LEU A 226 21.43 17.68 -10.47
N ASP A 227 20.87 18.58 -11.28
CA ASP A 227 20.89 20.02 -11.04
C ASP A 227 19.94 20.46 -9.91
N THR A 228 19.02 19.60 -9.47
CA THR A 228 18.18 19.90 -8.30
C THR A 228 18.97 19.77 -7.01
N ASP A 229 18.58 20.55 -6.01
CA ASP A 229 19.08 20.40 -4.65
C ASP A 229 18.78 19.00 -4.10
N VAL A 230 19.63 18.54 -3.17
CA VAL A 230 19.35 17.31 -2.43
C VAL A 230 18.23 17.60 -1.43
N PRO A 231 17.08 16.91 -1.53
CA PRO A 231 15.94 17.13 -0.65
C PRO A 231 16.27 16.75 0.80
N LYS A 232 15.66 17.45 1.76
CA LYS A 232 15.88 17.21 3.19
C LYS A 232 15.04 16.03 3.71
N ASN A 233 13.98 15.68 3.00
CA ASN A 233 13.07 14.61 3.37
C ASN A 233 12.31 14.06 2.16
N ALA A 234 11.63 12.94 2.38
CA ALA A 234 10.84 12.21 1.39
C ALA A 234 9.74 13.05 0.70
N LEU A 235 9.09 13.97 1.41
CA LEU A 235 8.06 14.83 0.82
C LEU A 235 8.69 15.84 -0.16
N GLU A 236 9.75 16.52 0.27
CA GLU A 236 10.49 17.45 -0.59
C GLU A 236 11.10 16.75 -1.81
N ALA A 237 11.53 15.50 -1.65
CA ALA A 237 12.03 14.69 -2.76
C ALA A 237 10.96 14.47 -3.84
N LEU A 238 9.74 14.10 -3.42
CA LEU A 238 8.60 13.93 -4.32
C LEU A 238 8.17 15.26 -4.95
N ASP A 239 8.05 16.33 -4.16
CA ASP A 239 7.65 17.65 -4.65
C ASP A 239 8.63 18.17 -5.71
N THR A 240 9.94 18.01 -5.46
CA THR A 240 10.99 18.40 -6.41
C THR A 240 10.87 17.58 -7.70
N LEU A 241 10.72 16.26 -7.61
CA LEU A 241 10.57 15.40 -8.78
C LEU A 241 9.33 15.73 -9.62
N TYR A 242 8.17 15.89 -8.97
CA TYR A 242 6.92 16.20 -9.64
C TYR A 242 6.85 17.62 -10.17
N ARG A 243 7.76 18.52 -9.77
CA ARG A 243 7.95 19.81 -10.43
C ARG A 243 8.91 19.69 -11.62
N THR A 244 10.07 19.08 -11.40
CA THR A 244 11.14 19.00 -12.40
C THR A 244 10.75 18.17 -13.62
N ALA A 245 10.10 17.02 -13.43
CA ALA A 245 9.79 16.13 -14.54
C ALA A 245 8.76 16.72 -15.53
N PRO A 246 7.64 17.33 -15.08
CA PRO A 246 6.72 18.01 -15.98
C PRO A 246 7.29 19.27 -16.61
N ASP A 247 8.00 20.12 -15.87
CA ASP A 247 8.63 21.34 -16.42
C ASP A 247 9.62 20.99 -17.54
N SER A 248 10.32 19.88 -17.38
CA SER A 248 11.24 19.36 -18.40
C SER A 248 10.55 18.96 -19.70
N VAL A 249 9.34 18.39 -19.61
CA VAL A 249 8.52 18.00 -20.78
C VAL A 249 7.85 19.23 -21.39
N ALA A 250 7.27 20.10 -20.56
CA ALA A 250 6.59 21.31 -20.98
C ALA A 250 7.53 22.34 -21.64
N GLY A 251 8.76 22.46 -21.17
CA GLY A 251 9.78 23.34 -21.79
C GLY A 251 10.27 22.85 -23.16
N LYS A 252 10.05 21.57 -23.49
CA LYS A 252 10.37 20.98 -24.80
C LYS A 252 9.16 20.92 -25.74
N ALA A 253 7.96 20.83 -25.18
CA ALA A 253 6.73 20.95 -25.94
C ALA A 253 6.49 22.43 -26.26
N GLU A 254 6.69 22.84 -27.51
CA GLU A 254 6.11 24.10 -28.04
C GLU A 254 4.56 24.03 -28.11
N ASP A 255 3.97 22.98 -27.55
CA ASP A 255 2.56 22.64 -27.62
C ASP A 255 1.84 23.12 -26.34
N GLU A 256 1.09 24.22 -26.48
CA GLU A 256 0.28 24.81 -25.41
C GLU A 256 -0.71 23.81 -24.80
N ASP A 257 -1.17 22.80 -25.56
CA ASP A 257 -2.12 21.79 -25.09
C ASP A 257 -1.47 20.82 -24.09
N ILE A 258 -0.20 20.43 -24.30
CA ILE A 258 0.55 19.58 -23.35
C ILE A 258 0.78 20.34 -22.05
N GLN A 259 1.10 21.63 -22.12
CA GLN A 259 1.24 22.46 -20.93
C GLN A 259 -0.08 22.65 -20.19
N ALA A 260 -1.18 22.84 -20.93
CA ALA A 260 -2.51 22.95 -20.37
C ALA A 260 -2.96 21.66 -19.69
N ASP A 261 -2.70 20.50 -20.28
CA ASP A 261 -3.04 19.19 -19.70
C ASP A 261 -2.22 18.86 -18.46
N ILE A 262 -0.92 19.17 -18.45
CA ILE A 262 -0.08 19.04 -17.25
C ILE A 262 -0.64 19.90 -16.11
N ARG A 263 -0.97 21.18 -16.37
CA ARG A 263 -1.59 22.08 -15.38
C ARG A 263 -2.98 21.61 -14.95
N ARG A 264 -3.75 21.00 -15.85
CA ARG A 264 -5.09 20.48 -15.57
C ARG A 264 -5.07 19.26 -14.67
N VAL A 265 -4.07 18.38 -14.82
CA VAL A 265 -3.93 17.15 -14.04
C VAL A 265 -3.25 17.40 -12.69
N LEU A 266 -2.22 18.24 -12.65
CA LEU A 266 -1.43 18.49 -11.43
C LEU A 266 -1.96 19.67 -10.59
N GLY A 267 -2.84 20.50 -11.15
CA GLY A 267 -3.26 21.76 -10.55
C GLY A 267 -2.26 22.89 -10.83
N GLY A 268 -2.72 24.14 -10.79
CA GLY A 268 -1.85 25.31 -10.95
C GLY A 268 -0.88 25.42 -9.77
N ILE A 269 0.41 25.36 -10.05
CA ILE A 269 1.51 25.62 -9.10
C ILE A 269 1.62 27.13 -8.85
#